data_AF-A0A9E2G3S5-F1
#
_entry.id   AF-A0A9E2G3S5-F1
#
_cell.length_a   1.000
_cell.length_b   1.000
_cell.length_c   1.000
_cell.angle_alpha   90.00
_cell.angle_beta   90.00
_cell.angle_gamma   90.00
#
_symmetry.space_group_name_H-M   'P 1'
#
loop_
_entity.id
_entity.type
_entity.pdbx_description
1 polymer ?
#
loop_
_entity_poly.entity_id
_entity_poly.type
_entity_poly.pdbx_seq_one_letter_code
_entity_poly.pdbx_strand_id
1 'polypeptide(L)'
;MKNLWLFCGIFALALVGCNDPKKKASNNVFNNQNPEVCDNLIDDDGDGTIDCADLDCLGVGNCGSQNNNNVNNNTNNNTQHMFTLRGKVWGPGADNSAMLDANRIPVPQALVAAYSYEPPDPTPLPGGLCNQCVDVPNGVTHAFSDTDGSFELFLYPNTNYWLVVQKGEFRRVTQYTAGGLDEVEDLEPAVGQPRNPITTLPNRFNPNLKQWIPKILIIEGLYEDMEALFTAMGFDYGVEVVIVEDTEAASIFNDMNQLRQYNLIVTTCGDDAAFLTSATARANLRQYVYEGGKLYVDDFSYDFAEQPFPEFLNFQVDQSSSFPTGTCGLGASSPSSVGQCNNWSSYSPMGTPGDPYLDAWLGIVNPGGTIELLGAWDIIHSMNPGLQGECEDDMDPNCVDGNYIGPPKVWMYGDWSGYTNNPVTVSWNYYCGKVLYTVYHTHSGGGTPGWDYALILQEKIMMYLIMEIQTCTDPVIVE
;
A
#
# COMPACT_ATOMS: atom_id res chain seq x y z
N MET A 1 -47.75 -31.81 -51.41
CA MET A 1 -47.77 -31.04 -52.68
C MET A 1 -47.28 -29.64 -52.35
N LYS A 2 -46.19 -29.04 -52.84
CA LYS A 2 -45.20 -29.31 -53.90
C LYS A 2 -43.94 -28.47 -53.57
N ASN A 3 -42.76 -29.06 -53.79
CA ASN A 3 -41.50 -28.54 -54.37
C ASN A 3 -40.93 -27.19 -53.87
N LEU A 4 -39.76 -27.09 -53.24
CA LEU A 4 -38.37 -27.36 -53.73
C LEU A 4 -38.06 -26.71 -55.09
N TRP A 5 -37.32 -25.59 -55.10
CA TRP A 5 -36.40 -25.21 -56.19
C TRP A 5 -35.12 -24.57 -55.65
N LEU A 6 -34.02 -25.11 -56.16
CA LEU A 6 -32.61 -24.84 -55.88
C LEU A 6 -32.01 -24.31 -57.19
N PHE A 7 -31.24 -23.22 -57.17
CA PHE A 7 -30.21 -22.83 -58.17
C PHE A 7 -29.40 -21.69 -57.53
N CYS A 8 -28.18 -21.89 -57.01
CA CYS A 8 -26.89 -22.16 -57.65
C CYS A 8 -26.40 -21.01 -58.55
N GLY A 9 -25.50 -20.19 -58.01
CA GLY A 9 -24.76 -19.14 -58.70
C GLY A 9 -23.45 -18.87 -57.95
N ILE A 10 -22.39 -19.50 -58.44
CA ILE A 10 -21.01 -19.51 -57.95
C ILE A 10 -20.35 -18.15 -58.19
N PHE A 11 -19.72 -17.58 -57.16
CA PHE A 11 -18.56 -16.69 -57.33
C PHE A 11 -17.51 -17.09 -56.29
N ALA A 12 -16.46 -17.74 -56.77
CA ALA A 12 -15.23 -17.97 -56.02
C ALA A 12 -14.24 -16.87 -56.39
N LEU A 13 -13.63 -16.21 -55.40
CA LEU A 13 -12.20 -15.88 -55.43
C LEU A 13 -11.66 -15.47 -54.04
N ALA A 14 -10.66 -16.24 -53.61
CA ALA A 14 -9.50 -15.92 -52.76
C ALA A 14 -9.65 -15.53 -51.27
N LEU A 15 -9.40 -16.55 -50.44
CA LEU A 15 -8.67 -16.59 -49.16
C LEU A 15 -7.82 -15.37 -48.77
N VAL A 16 -8.08 -14.82 -47.58
CA VAL A 16 -7.05 -14.63 -46.54
C VAL A 16 -7.68 -15.14 -45.24
N GLY A 17 -7.13 -16.23 -44.70
CA GLY A 17 -7.45 -16.67 -43.35
C GLY A 17 -6.60 -15.89 -42.35
N CYS A 18 -7.21 -15.46 -41.25
CA CYS A 18 -6.49 -15.34 -39.99
C CYS A 18 -7.06 -16.42 -39.08
N ASN A 19 -6.20 -17.37 -38.72
CA ASN A 19 -6.48 -18.42 -37.75
C ASN A 19 -6.79 -17.80 -36.37
N ASP A 20 -7.66 -18.48 -35.63
CA ASP A 20 -7.82 -18.35 -34.18
C ASP A 20 -6.45 -18.42 -33.46
N PRO A 21 -6.10 -17.47 -32.58
CA PRO A 21 -5.24 -17.79 -31.46
C PRO A 21 -6.11 -18.47 -30.40
N LYS A 22 -5.83 -19.76 -30.18
CA LYS A 22 -6.39 -20.54 -29.08
C LYS A 22 -5.98 -19.92 -27.75
N LYS A 23 -6.96 -19.72 -26.85
CA LYS A 23 -6.76 -19.63 -25.40
C LYS A 23 -5.94 -20.81 -24.85
N LYS A 24 -5.17 -20.55 -23.77
CA LYS A 24 -5.13 -21.26 -22.44
C LYS A 24 -3.84 -20.85 -21.70
N ALA A 25 -3.70 -20.81 -20.37
CA ALA A 25 -4.59 -20.89 -19.20
C ALA A 25 -3.75 -20.43 -17.99
N SER A 26 -4.28 -19.57 -17.12
CA SER A 26 -3.69 -19.32 -15.80
C SER A 26 -3.68 -20.62 -14.99
N ASN A 27 -2.49 -21.03 -14.56
CA ASN A 27 -2.27 -22.02 -13.51
C ASN A 27 -0.86 -21.83 -12.95
N ASN A 28 -0.78 -21.40 -11.68
CA ASN A 28 0.35 -21.63 -10.80
C ASN A 28 0.61 -23.14 -10.65
N VAL A 29 1.37 -23.73 -11.57
CA VAL A 29 2.12 -24.99 -11.41
C VAL A 29 3.22 -24.98 -12.47
N PHE A 30 4.48 -25.13 -12.08
CA PHE A 30 5.64 -25.42 -12.95
C PHE A 30 5.23 -26.19 -14.23
N ASN A 31 5.05 -25.51 -15.36
CA ASN A 31 4.62 -26.14 -16.61
C ASN A 31 5.59 -25.86 -17.76
N ASN A 32 6.64 -26.67 -17.73
CA ASN A 32 7.69 -26.86 -18.72
C ASN A 32 7.13 -27.36 -20.08
N GLN A 33 6.48 -26.52 -20.90
CA GLN A 33 5.97 -26.95 -22.22
C GLN A 33 6.17 -25.99 -23.42
N ASN A 34 6.75 -24.79 -23.27
CA ASN A 34 7.38 -24.08 -24.39
C ASN A 34 8.71 -23.51 -23.89
N PRO A 35 9.86 -23.82 -24.51
CA PRO A 35 11.13 -23.18 -24.13
C PRO A 35 11.10 -21.72 -24.57
N GLU A 36 11.28 -20.80 -23.63
CA GLU A 36 11.52 -19.39 -23.91
C GLU A 36 12.78 -19.22 -24.80
N VAL A 37 12.68 -18.46 -25.90
CA VAL A 37 13.83 -18.12 -26.74
C VAL A 37 14.32 -16.73 -26.34
N CYS A 38 15.30 -16.72 -25.45
CA CYS A 38 15.83 -15.54 -24.77
C CYS A 38 16.57 -14.48 -25.62
N ASP A 39 16.34 -14.44 -26.94
CA ASP A 39 16.96 -13.48 -27.86
C ASP A 39 16.09 -13.11 -29.07
N ASN A 40 14.76 -13.30 -29.01
CA ASN A 40 13.84 -13.09 -30.13
C ASN A 40 12.84 -11.94 -29.96
N LEU A 41 12.81 -11.25 -28.80
CA LEU A 41 11.88 -10.15 -28.46
C LEU A 41 10.40 -10.54 -28.43
N ILE A 42 10.11 -11.81 -28.16
CA ILE A 42 8.77 -12.38 -28.09
C ILE A 42 8.66 -13.13 -26.77
N ASP A 43 7.51 -12.98 -26.11
CA ASP A 43 7.09 -13.81 -24.99
C ASP A 43 6.67 -15.19 -25.56
N ASP A 44 7.59 -16.15 -25.61
CA ASP A 44 7.36 -17.44 -26.29
C ASP A 44 6.56 -18.43 -25.43
N ASP A 45 6.55 -18.22 -24.11
CA ASP A 45 5.83 -19.05 -23.15
C ASP A 45 4.52 -18.43 -22.62
N GLY A 46 4.33 -17.12 -22.83
CA GLY A 46 3.10 -16.38 -22.59
C GLY A 46 2.93 -15.86 -21.17
N ASP A 47 4.01 -15.73 -20.39
CA ASP A 47 3.98 -15.33 -18.98
C ASP A 47 3.99 -13.80 -18.75
N GLY A 48 4.08 -13.03 -19.83
CA GLY A 48 4.07 -11.56 -19.83
C GLY A 48 5.46 -10.92 -19.74
N THR A 49 6.52 -11.72 -19.73
CA THR A 49 7.90 -11.25 -19.79
C THR A 49 8.55 -11.63 -21.14
N ILE A 50 9.61 -10.91 -21.54
CA ILE A 50 10.29 -11.16 -22.83
C ILE A 50 11.80 -11.28 -22.62
N ASP A 51 12.45 -12.23 -23.30
CA ASP A 51 13.90 -12.40 -23.33
C ASP A 51 14.54 -12.33 -21.92
N CYS A 52 15.51 -11.44 -21.70
CA CYS A 52 16.21 -11.32 -20.42
C CYS A 52 15.40 -10.69 -19.29
N ALA A 53 14.18 -10.20 -19.57
CA ALA A 53 13.22 -9.84 -18.53
C ALA A 53 12.47 -11.06 -18.00
N ASP A 54 12.58 -12.20 -18.70
CA ASP A 54 11.96 -13.47 -18.36
C ASP A 54 12.79 -14.28 -17.37
N LEU A 55 12.12 -14.82 -16.34
CA LEU A 55 12.71 -15.64 -15.29
C LEU A 55 13.23 -16.99 -15.83
N ASP A 56 12.62 -17.54 -16.87
CA ASP A 56 13.05 -18.77 -17.54
C ASP A 56 14.32 -18.57 -18.37
N CYS A 57 14.70 -17.32 -18.65
CA CYS A 57 15.96 -16.95 -19.29
C CYS A 57 17.17 -16.85 -18.34
N LEU A 58 16.97 -17.12 -17.05
CA LEU A 58 18.05 -17.19 -16.07
C LEU A 58 19.09 -18.26 -16.44
N GLY A 59 20.29 -17.79 -16.83
CA GLY A 59 21.42 -18.66 -17.17
C GLY A 59 21.59 -18.97 -18.66
N VAL A 60 20.71 -18.45 -19.53
CA VAL A 60 20.94 -18.43 -20.98
C VAL A 60 21.99 -17.36 -21.30
N GLY A 61 22.95 -17.68 -22.18
CA GLY A 61 24.23 -16.96 -22.32
C GLY A 61 24.18 -15.46 -22.62
N ASN A 62 23.01 -14.92 -23.00
CA ASN A 62 22.79 -13.49 -23.20
C ASN A 62 22.15 -12.77 -22.00
N CYS A 63 21.58 -13.51 -21.03
CA CYS A 63 20.77 -12.97 -19.93
C CYS A 63 21.41 -13.14 -18.54
N GLY A 64 22.73 -13.37 -18.48
CA GLY A 64 23.42 -13.68 -17.21
C GLY A 64 24.80 -13.06 -17.02
N SER A 65 25.22 -12.09 -17.83
CA SER A 65 26.54 -11.45 -17.69
C SER A 65 26.59 -10.07 -18.34
N GLN A 66 26.17 -9.03 -17.64
CA GLN A 66 26.67 -7.66 -17.90
C GLN A 66 27.25 -7.09 -16.62
N ASN A 67 28.35 -7.73 -16.19
CA ASN A 67 29.44 -7.08 -15.47
C ASN A 67 30.75 -7.40 -16.21
N ASN A 68 31.36 -6.35 -16.77
CA ASN A 68 32.76 -6.16 -17.20
C ASN A 68 33.22 -6.46 -18.65
N ASN A 69 33.62 -5.37 -19.33
CA ASN A 69 34.75 -5.19 -20.26
C ASN A 69 34.82 -6.00 -21.58
N ASN A 70 34.58 -5.32 -22.71
CA ASN A 70 35.21 -5.69 -23.99
C ASN A 70 36.02 -4.52 -24.59
N VAL A 71 37.32 -4.56 -24.31
CA VAL A 71 38.37 -3.90 -25.08
C VAL A 71 38.69 -4.79 -26.29
N ASN A 72 38.13 -4.48 -27.47
CA ASN A 72 38.86 -4.30 -28.73
C ASN A 72 37.95 -4.19 -29.97
N ASN A 73 37.77 -2.93 -30.38
CA ASN A 73 37.96 -2.44 -31.75
C ASN A 73 36.81 -2.63 -32.79
N ASN A 74 35.79 -1.77 -32.70
CA ASN A 74 35.62 -0.71 -33.68
C ASN A 74 34.84 0.46 -33.06
N THR A 75 35.27 1.68 -33.38
CA THR A 75 34.91 2.96 -32.80
C THR A 75 33.39 3.20 -32.72
N ASN A 76 32.84 3.10 -31.51
CA ASN A 76 31.77 3.92 -30.92
C ASN A 76 31.49 3.43 -29.48
N ASN A 77 32.49 3.50 -28.59
CA ASN A 77 32.26 3.42 -27.15
C ASN A 77 31.54 4.70 -26.72
N ASN A 78 30.22 4.72 -26.87
CA ASN A 78 29.39 5.58 -26.06
C ASN A 78 28.98 4.77 -24.82
N THR A 79 29.97 4.31 -24.04
CA THR A 79 29.71 3.97 -22.64
C THR A 79 29.35 5.31 -22.01
N GLN A 80 28.05 5.58 -21.86
CA GLN A 80 27.61 6.77 -21.16
C GLN A 80 28.14 6.67 -19.73
N HIS A 81 29.16 7.45 -19.44
CA HIS A 81 29.73 7.59 -18.10
C HIS A 81 28.69 8.36 -17.27
N MET A 82 28.04 7.66 -16.35
CA MET A 82 26.96 8.20 -15.53
C MET A 82 27.47 8.54 -14.13
N PHE A 83 26.74 9.38 -13.42
CA PHE A 83 26.87 9.59 -11.99
C PHE A 83 25.95 8.61 -11.26
N THR A 84 26.44 7.94 -10.22
CA THR A 84 25.64 7.03 -9.41
C THR A 84 25.21 7.72 -8.12
N LEU A 85 23.91 7.90 -7.96
CA LEU A 85 23.30 8.33 -6.70
C LEU A 85 22.72 7.12 -5.99
N ARG A 86 23.12 6.86 -4.75
CA ARG A 86 22.50 5.84 -3.91
C ARG A 86 22.17 6.39 -2.53
N GLY A 87 21.32 5.68 -1.80
CA GLY A 87 20.97 6.03 -0.44
C GLY A 87 19.85 5.16 0.08
N LYS A 88 19.18 5.62 1.15
CA LYS A 88 17.99 4.96 1.69
C LYS A 88 16.84 5.92 1.87
N VAL A 89 15.63 5.42 1.64
CA VAL A 89 14.39 6.11 2.01
C VAL A 89 14.03 5.80 3.45
N TRP A 90 13.84 6.86 4.24
CA TRP A 90 13.50 6.77 5.65
C TRP A 90 12.13 7.36 5.95
N GLY A 91 11.49 6.83 6.99
CA GLY A 91 10.18 7.28 7.45
C GLY A 91 10.21 8.73 7.98
N PRO A 92 9.03 9.34 8.14
CA PRO A 92 8.88 10.71 8.61
C PRO A 92 9.68 11.02 9.89
N GLY A 93 10.36 12.17 9.89
CA GLY A 93 11.11 12.68 11.05
C GLY A 93 12.50 12.09 11.26
N ALA A 94 12.92 11.10 10.47
CA ALA A 94 14.23 10.45 10.63
C ALA A 94 15.43 11.40 10.39
N ASP A 95 15.20 12.52 9.70
CA ASP A 95 16.13 13.62 9.48
C ASP A 95 16.29 14.54 10.70
N ASN A 96 15.54 14.30 11.78
CA ASN A 96 15.68 15.03 13.03
C ASN A 96 16.66 14.34 14.00
N SER A 97 17.56 15.14 14.58
CA SER A 97 18.52 14.71 15.60
C SER A 97 17.91 14.34 16.95
N ALA A 98 16.70 14.82 17.25
CA ALA A 98 16.00 14.49 18.49
C ALA A 98 15.34 13.11 18.44
N MET A 99 15.02 12.60 17.25
CA MET A 99 14.37 11.30 17.08
C MET A 99 15.29 10.18 17.54
N LEU A 100 14.76 9.28 18.38
CA LEU A 100 15.46 8.06 18.74
C LEU A 100 15.82 7.23 17.50
N ASP A 101 17.05 6.72 17.45
CA ASP A 101 17.50 5.86 16.35
C ASP A 101 16.59 4.64 16.14
N ALA A 102 16.02 4.10 17.22
CA ALA A 102 15.11 2.96 17.18
C ALA A 102 13.77 3.26 16.48
N ASN A 103 13.37 4.53 16.37
CA ASN A 103 12.14 4.95 15.70
C ASN A 103 12.35 5.16 14.20
N ARG A 104 13.60 5.23 13.74
CA ARG A 104 13.92 5.42 12.32
C ARG A 104 13.67 4.12 11.58
N ILE A 105 12.59 4.10 10.82
CA ILE A 105 12.18 2.94 10.04
C ILE A 105 12.54 3.14 8.56
N PRO A 106 13.15 2.14 7.90
CA PRO A 106 13.32 2.16 6.45
C PRO A 106 11.95 2.06 5.78
N VAL A 107 11.79 2.71 4.63
CA VAL A 107 10.54 2.69 3.86
C VAL A 107 10.76 1.90 2.58
N PRO A 108 10.13 0.73 2.42
CA PRO A 108 10.22 -0.04 1.19
C PRO A 108 9.23 0.44 0.14
N GLN A 109 9.56 0.16 -1.12
CA GLN A 109 8.73 0.48 -2.29
C GLN A 109 8.32 1.96 -2.36
N ALA A 110 9.17 2.85 -1.85
CA ALA A 110 9.01 4.28 -2.07
C ALA A 110 9.63 4.64 -3.42
N LEU A 111 8.94 5.46 -4.20
CA LEU A 111 9.47 6.00 -5.44
C LEU A 111 10.61 6.98 -5.13
N VAL A 112 11.73 6.82 -5.82
CA VAL A 112 12.80 7.81 -5.92
C VAL A 112 13.01 8.14 -7.38
N ALA A 113 12.69 9.37 -7.80
CA ALA A 113 12.69 9.78 -9.21
C ALA A 113 13.41 11.10 -9.44
N ALA A 114 14.20 11.22 -10.52
CA ALA A 114 14.98 12.40 -10.86
C ALA A 114 14.42 13.09 -12.12
N TYR A 115 13.65 14.15 -11.92
CA TYR A 115 13.05 14.92 -13.00
C TYR A 115 14.00 16.01 -13.51
N SER A 116 14.05 16.22 -14.83
CA SER A 116 14.80 17.34 -15.44
C SER A 116 14.05 18.68 -15.39
N TYR A 117 12.81 18.66 -14.89
CA TYR A 117 11.93 19.80 -14.72
C TYR A 117 11.24 19.72 -13.35
N GLU A 118 10.69 20.83 -12.86
CA GLU A 118 9.94 20.82 -11.60
C GLU A 118 8.65 20.02 -11.78
N PRO A 119 8.45 18.90 -11.08
CA PRO A 119 7.23 18.12 -11.22
C PRO A 119 6.04 18.90 -10.63
N PRO A 120 4.80 18.69 -11.14
CA PRO A 120 3.62 19.40 -10.64
C PRO A 120 3.37 19.08 -9.17
N ASP A 121 2.80 20.04 -8.46
CA ASP A 121 2.33 19.85 -7.08
C ASP A 121 1.12 18.89 -7.08
N PRO A 122 0.94 18.07 -6.02
CA PRO A 122 -0.23 17.21 -5.89
C PRO A 122 -1.54 17.98 -5.94
N THR A 123 -2.59 17.35 -6.45
CA THR A 123 -3.92 17.96 -6.47
C THR A 123 -4.42 18.16 -5.04
N PRO A 124 -4.83 19.38 -4.62
CA PRO A 124 -5.32 19.60 -3.27
C PRO A 124 -6.69 18.93 -3.04
N LEU A 125 -6.96 18.57 -1.79
CA LEU A 125 -8.29 18.11 -1.37
C LEU A 125 -9.37 19.19 -1.64
N PRO A 126 -10.60 18.79 -1.98
CA PRO A 126 -11.08 17.41 -2.08
C PRO A 126 -10.79 16.72 -3.43
N GLY A 127 -10.18 17.43 -4.38
CA GLY A 127 -9.94 16.90 -5.73
C GLY A 127 -8.92 15.77 -5.78
N GLY A 128 -7.87 15.85 -4.96
CA GLY A 128 -6.84 14.81 -4.82
C GLY A 128 -7.18 13.73 -3.80
N LEU A 129 -8.46 13.40 -3.61
CA LEU A 129 -8.84 12.30 -2.70
C LEU A 129 -8.57 10.94 -3.34
N CYS A 130 -8.87 10.82 -4.64
CA CYS A 130 -8.60 9.64 -5.44
C CYS A 130 -7.18 9.67 -6.00
N ASN A 131 -6.34 8.78 -5.47
CA ASN A 131 -4.97 8.62 -5.87
C ASN A 131 -4.90 7.63 -7.03
N GLN A 132 -5.15 8.11 -8.23
CA GLN A 132 -4.99 7.25 -9.40
C GLN A 132 -3.52 6.88 -9.56
N CYS A 133 -3.29 5.59 -9.73
CA CYS A 133 -2.00 5.04 -10.12
C CYS A 133 -1.65 5.60 -11.50
N VAL A 134 -0.61 6.42 -11.56
CA VAL A 134 -0.03 6.86 -12.83
C VAL A 134 1.40 6.36 -12.99
N ASP A 135 1.77 6.12 -14.23
CA ASP A 135 3.14 5.78 -14.59
C ASP A 135 4.08 6.97 -14.38
N VAL A 136 5.33 6.66 -14.02
CA VAL A 136 6.40 7.64 -14.05
C VAL A 136 6.56 8.14 -15.49
N PRO A 137 6.58 9.47 -15.75
CA PRO A 137 6.68 9.98 -17.12
C PRO A 137 7.89 9.44 -17.87
N ASN A 138 7.68 9.10 -19.15
CA ASN A 138 8.74 8.58 -20.02
C ASN A 138 10.00 9.45 -19.99
N GLY A 139 11.15 8.82 -19.74
CA GLY A 139 12.45 9.49 -19.69
C GLY A 139 12.85 10.05 -18.32
N VAL A 140 12.02 9.89 -17.29
CA VAL A 140 12.41 10.17 -15.90
C VAL A 140 13.10 8.95 -15.31
N THR A 141 14.38 9.11 -14.93
CA THR A 141 15.13 8.07 -14.21
C THR A 141 14.55 7.90 -12.82
N HIS A 142 14.22 6.66 -12.45
CA HIS A 142 13.64 6.35 -11.15
C HIS A 142 14.01 4.94 -10.67
N ALA A 143 13.78 4.71 -9.38
CA ALA A 143 13.87 3.42 -8.72
C ALA A 143 12.81 3.34 -7.61
N PHE A 144 12.48 2.14 -7.17
CA PHE A 144 11.78 1.92 -5.92
C PHE A 144 12.77 1.48 -4.87
N SER A 145 12.57 1.93 -3.64
CA SER A 145 13.40 1.48 -2.54
C SER A 145 13.19 -0.02 -2.26
N ASP A 146 14.28 -0.72 -1.99
CA ASP A 146 14.29 -2.08 -1.50
C ASP A 146 13.69 -2.18 -0.10
N THR A 147 13.54 -3.41 0.40
CA THR A 147 12.99 -3.70 1.73
C THR A 147 13.66 -2.90 2.86
N ASP A 148 14.97 -2.65 2.75
CA ASP A 148 15.76 -1.92 3.74
C ASP A 148 15.85 -0.40 3.47
N GLY A 149 15.04 0.08 2.53
CA GLY A 149 14.98 1.44 2.05
C GLY A 149 15.99 1.77 0.95
N SER A 150 16.92 0.89 0.58
CA SER A 150 17.99 1.24 -0.37
C SER A 150 17.48 1.52 -1.78
N PHE A 151 18.14 2.43 -2.49
CA PHE A 151 17.91 2.68 -3.90
C PHE A 151 19.22 3.07 -4.60
N GLU A 152 19.23 2.97 -5.93
CA GLU A 152 20.31 3.46 -6.78
C GLU A 152 19.74 4.09 -8.07
N LEU A 153 20.27 5.24 -8.48
CA LEU A 153 19.94 5.93 -9.73
C LEU A 153 21.22 6.22 -10.53
N PHE A 154 21.12 6.08 -11.86
CA PHE A 154 22.16 6.48 -12.80
C PHE A 154 21.76 7.78 -13.49
N LEU A 155 22.44 8.88 -13.15
CA LEU A 155 22.09 10.23 -13.62
C LEU A 155 23.16 10.78 -14.57
N TYR A 156 22.76 11.71 -15.43
CA TYR A 156 23.73 12.43 -16.25
C TYR A 156 24.60 13.33 -15.35
N PRO A 157 25.94 13.25 -15.47
CA PRO A 157 26.84 14.04 -14.62
C PRO A 157 26.64 15.54 -14.75
N ASN A 158 26.95 16.29 -13.68
CA ASN A 158 26.88 17.75 -13.59
C ASN A 158 25.53 18.35 -14.03
N THR A 159 24.45 17.57 -13.89
CA THR A 159 23.10 17.94 -14.32
C THR A 159 22.23 18.25 -13.11
N ASN A 160 21.38 19.27 -13.23
CA ASN A 160 20.41 19.62 -12.20
C ASN A 160 19.12 18.83 -12.38
N TYR A 161 18.64 18.29 -11.28
CA TYR A 161 17.43 17.50 -11.18
C TYR A 161 16.51 18.03 -10.08
N TRP A 162 15.25 17.66 -10.17
CA TRP A 162 14.29 17.67 -9.07
C TRP A 162 14.09 16.23 -8.62
N LEU A 163 14.70 15.88 -7.49
CA LEU A 163 14.54 14.57 -6.88
C LEU A 163 13.20 14.50 -6.15
N VAL A 164 12.40 13.52 -6.50
CA VAL A 164 11.12 13.19 -5.86
C VAL A 164 11.33 11.94 -5.01
N VAL A 165 10.91 12.00 -3.76
CA VAL A 165 10.79 10.82 -2.89
C VAL A 165 9.35 10.72 -2.40
N GLN A 166 8.69 9.60 -2.70
CA GLN A 166 7.25 9.46 -2.50
C GLN A 166 6.82 8.06 -2.05
N LYS A 167 5.88 8.00 -1.10
CA LYS A 167 5.14 6.80 -0.70
C LYS A 167 3.71 7.21 -0.39
N GLY A 168 2.76 6.84 -1.26
CA GLY A 168 1.38 7.35 -1.16
C GLY A 168 1.34 8.88 -1.23
N GLU A 169 0.68 9.51 -0.26
CA GLU A 169 0.55 10.98 -0.15
C GLU A 169 1.77 11.66 0.49
N PHE A 170 2.71 10.88 1.04
CA PHE A 170 3.96 11.43 1.53
C PHE A 170 4.85 11.73 0.35
N ARG A 171 5.14 13.01 0.10
CA ARG A 171 5.96 13.43 -1.04
C ARG A 171 6.91 14.55 -0.67
N ARG A 172 8.18 14.41 -1.03
CA ARG A 172 9.20 15.47 -0.97
C ARG A 172 9.77 15.69 -2.36
N VAL A 173 9.92 16.95 -2.76
CA VAL A 173 10.62 17.32 -3.99
C VAL A 173 11.78 18.25 -3.64
N THR A 174 13.00 17.88 -4.02
CA THR A 174 14.22 18.64 -3.69
C THR A 174 15.09 18.86 -4.92
N GLN A 175 15.64 20.06 -5.07
CA GLN A 175 16.65 20.32 -6.12
C GLN A 175 17.94 19.59 -5.78
N TYR A 176 18.51 18.92 -6.78
CA TYR A 176 19.71 18.11 -6.62
C TYR A 176 20.62 18.28 -7.85
N THR A 177 21.93 18.44 -7.65
CA THR A 177 22.92 18.52 -8.74
C THR A 177 23.76 17.27 -8.72
N ALA A 178 23.69 16.47 -9.78
CA ALA A 178 24.51 15.27 -9.93
C ALA A 178 26.00 15.61 -9.99
N GLY A 179 26.82 14.75 -9.41
CA GLY A 179 28.28 14.86 -9.40
C GLY A 179 28.93 14.65 -10.77
N GLY A 180 30.25 14.49 -10.74
CA GLY A 180 31.09 14.27 -11.91
C GLY A 180 30.89 12.90 -12.59
N LEU A 181 31.59 12.72 -13.70
CA LEU A 181 31.62 11.46 -14.46
C LEU A 181 32.16 10.33 -13.57
N ASP A 182 31.45 9.19 -13.53
CA ASP A 182 31.80 8.00 -12.74
C ASP A 182 31.91 8.23 -11.23
N GLU A 183 31.45 9.39 -10.74
CA GLU A 183 31.35 9.63 -9.30
C GLU A 183 30.18 8.86 -8.70
N VAL A 184 30.37 8.42 -7.46
CA VAL A 184 29.34 7.75 -6.65
C VAL A 184 29.09 8.60 -5.43
N GLU A 185 27.86 9.06 -5.24
CA GLU A 185 27.42 9.70 -4.00
C GLU A 185 26.47 8.77 -3.24
N ASP A 186 26.77 8.61 -1.95
CA ASP A 186 25.93 7.88 -1.02
C ASP A 186 25.29 8.88 -0.06
N LEU A 187 23.97 9.01 -0.15
CA LEU A 187 23.20 9.92 0.69
C LEU A 187 23.02 9.38 2.12
N GLU A 188 23.35 8.10 2.39
CA GLU A 188 23.21 7.55 3.74
C GLU A 188 24.32 8.09 4.67
N PRO A 189 23.95 8.79 5.77
CA PRO A 189 24.94 9.35 6.66
C PRO A 189 25.57 8.29 7.57
N ALA A 190 26.65 8.66 8.25
CA ALA A 190 27.28 7.80 9.24
C ALA A 190 26.31 7.38 10.35
N VAL A 191 26.52 6.17 10.90
CA VAL A 191 25.70 5.61 11.99
C VAL A 191 25.56 6.61 13.15
N GLY A 192 24.33 6.77 13.65
CA GLY A 192 23.99 7.69 14.75
C GLY A 192 23.78 9.14 14.34
N GLN A 193 23.95 9.51 13.06
CA GLN A 193 23.59 10.83 12.55
C GLN A 193 22.12 10.86 12.11
N PRO A 194 21.46 12.04 12.12
CA PRO A 194 20.16 12.22 11.47
C PRO A 194 20.20 11.80 10.01
N ARG A 195 19.10 11.20 9.52
CA ARG A 195 19.02 10.74 8.13
C ARG A 195 19.00 11.90 7.15
N ASN A 196 19.34 11.61 5.91
CA ASN A 196 19.44 12.66 4.90
C ASN A 196 18.04 13.22 4.59
N PRO A 197 17.81 14.52 4.76
CA PRO A 197 16.49 15.10 4.48
C PRO A 197 16.12 14.95 2.99
N ILE A 198 17.06 14.80 2.06
CA ILE A 198 16.72 14.64 0.64
C ILE A 198 15.95 13.32 0.40
N THR A 199 16.20 12.29 1.21
CA THR A 199 15.60 10.95 1.06
C THR A 199 14.69 10.54 2.22
N THR A 200 14.42 11.45 3.15
CA THR A 200 13.50 11.18 4.27
C THR A 200 12.10 11.70 3.92
N LEU A 201 11.06 10.87 4.09
CA LEU A 201 9.69 11.31 3.88
C LEU A 201 9.34 12.48 4.83
N PRO A 202 8.51 13.45 4.40
CA PRO A 202 8.17 14.58 5.25
C PRO A 202 7.26 14.18 6.41
N ASN A 203 7.37 14.90 7.53
CA ASN A 203 6.44 14.84 8.66
C ASN A 203 5.60 16.12 8.80
N ARG A 204 5.59 16.96 7.77
CA ARG A 204 4.89 18.25 7.75
C ARG A 204 4.39 18.57 6.35
N PHE A 205 3.25 19.24 6.29
CA PHE A 205 2.76 19.84 5.05
C PHE A 205 3.35 21.23 4.90
N ASN A 206 4.21 21.41 3.91
CA ASN A 206 4.78 22.70 3.56
C ASN A 206 5.01 22.81 2.04
N PRO A 207 3.99 23.25 1.28
CA PRO A 207 4.08 23.38 -0.17
C PRO A 207 5.18 24.36 -0.64
N ASN A 208 5.52 25.38 0.16
CA ASN A 208 6.61 26.30 -0.16
C ASN A 208 7.98 25.60 -0.15
N LEU A 209 8.12 24.55 0.65
CA LEU A 209 9.31 23.67 0.70
C LEU A 209 9.10 22.36 -0.08
N LYS A 210 7.99 22.25 -0.83
CA LYS A 210 7.64 21.07 -1.62
C LYS A 210 7.60 19.78 -0.78
N GLN A 211 6.92 19.87 0.36
CA GLN A 211 6.68 18.78 1.29
C GLN A 211 5.17 18.58 1.47
N TRP A 212 4.71 17.36 1.23
CA TRP A 212 3.31 16.96 1.39
C TRP A 212 3.22 15.70 2.24
N ILE A 213 2.25 15.72 3.15
CA ILE A 213 1.83 14.58 3.96
C ILE A 213 0.31 14.43 3.76
N PRO A 214 -0.26 13.24 3.99
CA PRO A 214 -1.71 13.10 4.07
C PRO A 214 -2.27 14.00 5.16
N LYS A 215 -3.46 14.55 4.92
CA LYS A 215 -4.27 15.13 5.99
C LYS A 215 -5.06 14.02 6.68
N ILE A 216 -4.85 13.89 7.99
CA ILE A 216 -5.32 12.78 8.83
C ILE A 216 -6.34 13.29 9.83
N LEU A 217 -7.52 12.67 9.85
CA LEU A 217 -8.50 12.79 10.93
C LEU A 217 -8.38 11.57 11.85
N ILE A 218 -8.14 11.78 13.13
CA ILE A 218 -8.15 10.74 14.15
C ILE A 218 -9.43 10.89 14.96
N ILE A 219 -10.24 9.84 15.00
CA ILE A 219 -11.36 9.73 15.92
C ILE A 219 -10.84 9.02 17.17
N GLU A 220 -10.73 9.80 18.24
CA GLU A 220 -10.11 9.37 19.48
C GLU A 220 -11.13 8.65 20.38
N GLY A 221 -10.76 7.42 20.74
CA GLY A 221 -11.41 6.59 21.75
C GLY A 221 -10.64 6.63 23.08
N LEU A 222 -11.10 5.84 24.06
CA LEU A 222 -10.63 5.96 25.44
C LEU A 222 -9.28 5.27 25.76
N TYR A 223 -8.75 4.45 24.85
CA TYR A 223 -7.69 3.49 25.18
C TYR A 223 -6.40 3.65 24.38
N GLU A 224 -6.37 4.53 23.38
CA GLU A 224 -5.22 4.76 22.52
C GLU A 224 -4.57 6.13 22.77
N ASP A 225 -3.28 6.22 22.48
CA ASP A 225 -2.51 7.47 22.45
C ASP A 225 -1.82 7.59 21.08
N MET A 226 -2.63 7.82 20.05
CA MET A 226 -2.10 8.11 18.71
C MET A 226 -1.29 9.41 18.69
N GLU A 227 -1.51 10.31 19.66
CA GLU A 227 -0.70 11.51 19.83
C GLU A 227 0.79 11.13 20.01
N ALA A 228 1.08 10.18 20.89
CA ALA A 228 2.42 9.66 21.14
C ALA A 228 3.10 9.11 19.87
N LEU A 229 2.38 8.33 19.04
CA LEU A 229 2.93 7.78 17.79
C LEU A 229 3.40 8.89 16.85
N PHE A 230 2.53 9.84 16.45
CA PHE A 230 2.98 10.83 15.47
C PHE A 230 3.90 11.90 16.08
N THR A 231 3.80 12.21 17.38
CA THR A 231 4.76 13.15 18.01
C THR A 231 6.17 12.57 18.10
N ALA A 232 6.31 11.25 18.30
CA ALA A 232 7.59 10.54 18.26
C ALA A 232 8.27 10.58 16.89
N MET A 233 7.48 10.78 15.82
CA MET A 233 7.93 10.95 14.43
C MET A 233 7.91 12.42 13.97
N GLY A 234 7.60 13.35 14.88
CA GLY A 234 7.70 14.78 14.68
C GLY A 234 6.63 15.41 13.80
N PHE A 235 5.46 14.79 13.69
CA PHE A 235 4.36 15.37 12.94
C PHE A 235 3.84 16.65 13.60
N ASP A 236 3.50 17.64 12.77
CA ASP A 236 2.90 18.89 13.22
C ASP A 236 1.38 18.67 13.46
N TYR A 237 0.96 18.71 14.73
CA TYR A 237 -0.44 18.55 15.14
C TYR A 237 -1.28 19.83 14.97
N GLY A 238 -2.59 19.64 14.81
CA GLY A 238 -3.59 20.71 14.88
C GLY A 238 -3.96 21.33 13.53
N VAL A 239 -3.32 20.91 12.43
CA VAL A 239 -3.72 21.30 11.07
C VAL A 239 -3.82 20.08 10.15
N GLU A 240 -2.73 19.32 10.05
CA GLU A 240 -2.67 18.15 9.14
C GLU A 240 -2.99 16.85 9.85
N VAL A 241 -2.65 16.73 11.13
CA VAL A 241 -3.17 15.68 12.01
C VAL A 241 -4.17 16.34 12.96
N VAL A 242 -5.44 16.00 12.79
CA VAL A 242 -6.56 16.55 13.55
C VAL A 242 -7.17 15.44 14.39
N ILE A 243 -7.27 15.66 15.70
CA ILE A 243 -7.92 14.74 16.63
C ILE A 243 -9.31 15.28 16.95
N VAL A 244 -10.30 14.40 16.92
CA VAL A 244 -11.68 14.67 17.32
C VAL A 244 -12.15 13.54 18.21
N GLU A 245 -12.67 13.89 19.39
CA GLU A 245 -13.31 12.95 20.29
C GLU A 245 -14.53 12.32 19.61
N ASP A 246 -14.74 11.01 19.77
CA ASP A 246 -15.88 10.27 19.20
C ASP A 246 -17.22 10.99 19.44
N THR A 247 -17.45 11.49 20.66
CA THR A 247 -18.70 12.19 21.03
C THR A 247 -18.98 13.48 20.22
N GLU A 248 -17.98 14.04 19.54
CA GLU A 248 -18.07 15.24 18.70
C GLU A 248 -18.01 14.92 17.19
N ALA A 249 -17.61 13.71 16.82
CA ALA A 249 -17.36 13.28 15.45
C ALA A 249 -18.65 13.18 14.60
N ALA A 250 -19.82 12.98 15.23
CA ALA A 250 -21.08 12.78 14.52
C ALA A 250 -21.39 13.84 13.45
N SER A 251 -21.04 15.11 13.69
CA SER A 251 -21.28 16.19 12.73
C SER A 251 -20.44 16.07 11.45
N ILE A 252 -19.21 15.54 11.58
CA ILE A 252 -18.28 15.31 10.47
C ILE A 252 -18.80 14.19 9.58
N PHE A 253 -19.19 13.05 10.17
CA PHE A 253 -19.65 11.89 9.40
C PHE A 253 -21.01 12.10 8.74
N ASN A 254 -21.83 13.03 9.23
CA ASN A 254 -23.09 13.41 8.55
C ASN A 254 -22.90 14.47 7.46
N ASP A 255 -21.68 14.98 7.24
CA ASP A 255 -21.35 15.97 6.20
C ASP A 255 -20.22 15.48 5.30
N MET A 256 -20.57 15.00 4.11
CA MET A 256 -19.62 14.51 3.12
C MET A 256 -18.55 15.55 2.75
N ASN A 257 -18.85 16.87 2.81
CA ASN A 257 -17.85 17.88 2.48
C ASN A 257 -16.75 17.97 3.54
N GLN A 258 -17.06 17.61 4.79
CA GLN A 258 -16.07 17.54 5.88
C GLN A 258 -15.20 16.29 5.75
N LEU A 259 -15.79 15.12 5.43
CA LEU A 259 -15.02 13.89 5.20
C LEU A 259 -13.99 14.06 4.08
N ARG A 260 -14.37 14.72 2.97
CA ARG A 260 -13.46 15.01 1.84
C ARG A 260 -12.30 15.96 2.16
N GLN A 261 -12.23 16.51 3.38
CA GLN A 261 -11.09 17.32 3.83
C GLN A 261 -9.92 16.49 4.37
N TYR A 262 -10.02 15.15 4.35
CA TYR A 262 -9.01 14.25 4.91
C TYR A 262 -8.65 13.14 3.90
N ASN A 263 -7.36 12.91 3.66
CA ASN A 263 -6.89 11.78 2.87
C ASN A 263 -7.09 10.46 3.64
N LEU A 264 -6.93 10.50 4.97
CA LEU A 264 -7.01 9.36 5.86
C LEU A 264 -7.88 9.68 7.08
N ILE A 265 -8.77 8.75 7.42
CA ILE A 265 -9.47 8.72 8.70
C ILE A 265 -8.95 7.51 9.49
N VAL A 266 -8.53 7.74 10.72
CA VAL A 266 -8.11 6.73 11.69
C VAL A 266 -9.16 6.68 12.80
N THR A 267 -9.71 5.52 13.08
CA THR A 267 -10.62 5.30 14.22
C THR A 267 -9.91 4.41 15.21
N THR A 268 -9.89 4.84 16.47
CA THR A 268 -9.06 4.23 17.52
C THR A 268 -9.91 3.41 18.48
N CYS A 269 -9.28 2.43 19.16
CA CYS A 269 -9.96 1.59 20.14
C CYS A 269 -10.62 2.40 21.28
N GLY A 270 -11.84 2.00 21.66
CA GLY A 270 -12.64 2.65 22.70
C GLY A 270 -13.60 3.72 22.20
N ASP A 271 -13.70 3.91 20.88
CA ASP A 271 -14.79 4.61 20.19
C ASP A 271 -16.07 3.75 20.27
N ASP A 272 -17.21 4.33 20.67
CA ASP A 272 -18.48 3.59 20.76
C ASP A 272 -19.26 3.55 19.44
N ALA A 273 -18.78 4.31 18.46
CA ALA A 273 -19.24 4.46 17.09
C ALA A 273 -20.75 4.71 17.00
N ALA A 274 -21.38 5.26 18.04
CA ALA A 274 -22.85 5.31 18.15
C ALA A 274 -23.49 6.09 17.00
N PHE A 275 -22.77 7.04 16.41
CA PHE A 275 -23.25 7.80 15.26
C PHE A 275 -23.33 6.96 13.96
N LEU A 276 -22.67 5.81 13.87
CA LEU A 276 -22.85 4.86 12.77
C LEU A 276 -24.22 4.18 12.77
N THR A 277 -25.05 4.36 13.81
CA THR A 277 -26.49 4.02 13.74
C THR A 277 -27.23 4.86 12.68
N SER A 278 -26.72 6.04 12.32
CA SER A 278 -27.22 6.87 11.24
C SER A 278 -26.94 6.25 9.87
N ALA A 279 -28.00 5.98 9.09
CA ALA A 279 -27.85 5.52 7.71
C ALA A 279 -27.10 6.55 6.83
N THR A 280 -27.21 7.84 7.16
CA THR A 280 -26.47 8.91 6.47
C THR A 280 -24.98 8.82 6.77
N ALA A 281 -24.58 8.62 8.03
CA ALA A 281 -23.17 8.49 8.39
C ALA A 281 -22.52 7.28 7.69
N ARG A 282 -23.18 6.12 7.68
CA ARG A 282 -22.70 4.92 6.97
C ARG A 282 -22.60 5.14 5.46
N ALA A 283 -23.60 5.77 4.85
CA ALA A 283 -23.58 6.08 3.43
C ALA A 283 -22.46 7.07 3.06
N ASN A 284 -22.26 8.11 3.87
CA ASN A 284 -21.19 9.08 3.66
C ASN A 284 -19.80 8.44 3.82
N LEU A 285 -19.60 7.60 4.83
CA LEU A 285 -18.32 6.91 5.02
C LEU A 285 -18.01 5.96 3.85
N ARG A 286 -19.00 5.20 3.39
CA ARG A 286 -18.87 4.35 2.20
C ARG A 286 -18.58 5.16 0.93
N GLN A 287 -19.23 6.31 0.76
CA GLN A 287 -18.97 7.23 -0.35
C GLN A 287 -17.58 7.87 -0.26
N TYR A 288 -17.11 8.18 0.96
CA TYR A 288 -15.79 8.75 1.19
C TYR A 288 -14.69 7.80 0.71
N VAL A 289 -14.78 6.52 1.08
CA VAL A 289 -13.83 5.51 0.60
C VAL A 289 -13.99 5.29 -0.90
N TYR A 290 -15.22 5.24 -1.44
CA TYR A 290 -15.45 5.14 -2.88
C TYR A 290 -14.69 6.21 -3.68
N GLU A 291 -14.69 7.45 -3.17
CA GLU A 291 -14.05 8.62 -3.79
C GLU A 291 -12.53 8.69 -3.58
N GLY A 292 -11.92 7.69 -2.94
CA GLY A 292 -10.48 7.65 -2.71
C GLY A 292 -10.04 7.81 -1.26
N GLY A 293 -10.97 8.06 -0.34
CA GLY A 293 -10.67 8.17 1.08
C GLY A 293 -10.11 6.86 1.65
N LYS A 294 -9.21 6.99 2.63
CA LYS A 294 -8.59 5.84 3.30
C LYS A 294 -9.12 5.76 4.71
N LEU A 295 -9.49 4.56 5.14
CA LEU A 295 -10.01 4.30 6.48
C LEU A 295 -9.11 3.28 7.18
N TYR A 296 -8.50 3.69 8.28
CA TYR A 296 -7.74 2.82 9.19
C TYR A 296 -8.58 2.60 10.44
N VAL A 297 -8.95 1.36 10.71
CA VAL A 297 -9.85 0.95 11.78
C VAL A 297 -9.08 0.12 12.78
N ASP A 298 -8.94 0.62 14.00
CA ASP A 298 -8.31 -0.12 15.10
C ASP A 298 -9.34 -0.84 15.98
N ASP A 299 -9.17 -2.17 16.07
CA ASP A 299 -9.78 -3.12 17.00
C ASP A 299 -11.24 -2.81 17.38
N PHE A 300 -11.53 -2.33 18.60
CA PHE A 300 -12.89 -2.00 19.07
C PHE A 300 -13.66 -0.99 18.23
N SER A 301 -12.99 -0.25 17.33
CA SER A 301 -13.69 0.55 16.33
C SER A 301 -14.16 -0.28 15.12
N TYR A 302 -14.19 -1.61 15.21
CA TYR A 302 -14.55 -2.54 14.12
C TYR A 302 -15.87 -2.20 13.41
N ASP A 303 -16.81 -1.53 14.08
CA ASP A 303 -18.06 -1.06 13.48
C ASP A 303 -17.83 -0.12 12.29
N PHE A 304 -16.72 0.62 12.23
CA PHE A 304 -16.35 1.42 11.06
C PHE A 304 -16.00 0.56 9.83
N ALA A 305 -15.60 -0.69 10.03
CA ALA A 305 -15.43 -1.68 8.99
C ALA A 305 -16.74 -2.45 8.70
N GLU A 306 -17.43 -2.94 9.73
CA GLU A 306 -18.60 -3.83 9.56
C GLU A 306 -19.89 -3.09 9.15
N GLN A 307 -20.13 -1.89 9.68
CA GLN A 307 -21.39 -1.16 9.43
C GLN A 307 -21.50 -0.60 8.01
N PRO A 308 -20.45 0.04 7.43
CA PRO A 308 -20.52 0.56 6.07
C PRO A 308 -20.13 -0.48 5.02
N PHE A 309 -19.36 -1.52 5.38
CA PHE A 309 -18.84 -2.54 4.49
C PHE A 309 -19.13 -3.97 4.97
N PRO A 310 -20.41 -4.30 5.26
CA PRO A 310 -20.80 -5.58 5.85
C PRO A 310 -20.42 -6.80 5.02
N GLU A 311 -20.15 -6.61 3.72
CA GLU A 311 -19.83 -7.70 2.82
C GLU A 311 -18.42 -8.27 3.00
N PHE A 312 -17.49 -7.51 3.57
CA PHE A 312 -16.09 -7.92 3.62
C PHE A 312 -15.75 -8.70 4.89
N LEU A 313 -16.20 -8.22 6.05
CA LEU A 313 -15.85 -8.78 7.36
C LEU A 313 -17.11 -9.05 8.19
N ASN A 314 -17.09 -10.18 8.90
CA ASN A 314 -18.00 -10.44 10.01
C ASN A 314 -17.17 -10.70 11.27
N PHE A 315 -17.65 -10.24 12.42
CA PHE A 315 -16.99 -10.40 13.71
C PHE A 315 -17.67 -11.44 14.60
N GLN A 316 -16.92 -11.97 15.56
CA GLN A 316 -17.43 -12.94 16.54
C GLN A 316 -18.16 -12.23 17.70
N VAL A 317 -19.28 -12.79 18.14
CA VAL A 317 -19.95 -12.33 19.37
C VAL A 317 -19.31 -13.03 20.57
N ASP A 318 -18.96 -12.27 21.61
CA ASP A 318 -18.55 -12.83 22.89
C ASP A 318 -19.74 -13.46 23.63
N GLN A 319 -19.95 -14.78 23.46
CA GLN A 319 -20.52 -15.64 24.49
C GLN A 319 -19.95 -17.07 24.48
N SER A 320 -19.15 -17.33 25.52
CA SER A 320 -18.87 -18.62 26.18
C SER A 320 -18.73 -19.89 25.32
N SER A 321 -17.49 -20.23 24.99
CA SER A 321 -16.90 -21.58 25.03
C SER A 321 -17.32 -22.67 24.02
N SER A 322 -18.17 -22.43 23.02
CA SER A 322 -18.42 -23.42 21.95
C SER A 322 -19.07 -22.75 20.71
N PHE A 323 -18.35 -22.54 19.60
CA PHE A 323 -18.99 -22.16 18.33
C PHE A 323 -20.00 -23.23 17.92
N PRO A 324 -21.28 -22.86 17.73
CA PRO A 324 -21.76 -22.60 16.37
C PRO A 324 -22.79 -21.46 16.21
N THR A 325 -23.05 -20.62 17.21
CA THR A 325 -24.02 -19.52 17.08
C THR A 325 -23.55 -18.23 17.75
N GLY A 326 -23.09 -17.27 16.95
CA GLY A 326 -22.85 -15.89 17.40
C GLY A 326 -21.89 -15.14 16.49
N THR A 327 -22.37 -14.69 15.32
CA THR A 327 -21.67 -13.73 14.45
C THR A 327 -22.50 -12.45 14.40
N CYS A 328 -21.84 -11.30 14.30
CA CYS A 328 -22.49 -10.09 13.81
C CYS A 328 -22.33 -10.02 12.30
N GLY A 329 -23.27 -9.35 11.66
CA GLY A 329 -23.34 -9.32 10.20
C GLY A 329 -23.84 -10.63 9.58
N LEU A 330 -24.51 -10.49 8.43
CA LEU A 330 -24.91 -11.60 7.56
C LEU A 330 -24.30 -11.41 6.15
N GLY A 331 -23.16 -10.73 6.06
CA GLY A 331 -22.48 -10.38 4.80
C GLY A 331 -23.20 -9.30 3.98
N ALA A 332 -24.46 -9.50 3.61
CA ALA A 332 -25.14 -8.57 2.70
C ALA A 332 -25.84 -7.38 3.38
N SER A 333 -25.80 -7.29 4.71
CA SER A 333 -26.52 -6.27 5.46
C SER A 333 -25.77 -5.92 6.73
N SER A 334 -25.74 -4.63 7.06
CA SER A 334 -25.17 -4.15 8.32
C SER A 334 -25.86 -4.81 9.52
N PRO A 335 -25.12 -5.08 10.60
CA PRO A 335 -25.71 -5.48 11.87
C PRO A 335 -26.80 -4.50 12.33
N SER A 336 -27.77 -4.97 13.10
CA SER A 336 -28.89 -4.15 13.57
C SER A 336 -28.50 -3.14 14.66
N SER A 337 -27.33 -3.31 15.27
CA SER A 337 -26.81 -2.46 16.34
C SER A 337 -25.29 -2.36 16.24
N VAL A 338 -24.77 -1.17 16.55
CA VAL A 338 -23.35 -0.92 16.80
C VAL A 338 -22.93 -1.60 18.11
N GLY A 339 -21.69 -2.08 18.19
CA GLY A 339 -21.08 -2.72 19.35
C GLY A 339 -21.59 -4.13 19.65
N GLN A 340 -22.33 -4.74 18.71
CA GLN A 340 -22.93 -6.08 18.89
C GLN A 340 -21.88 -7.18 19.05
N CYS A 341 -20.69 -7.00 18.47
CA CYS A 341 -19.60 -7.96 18.42
C CYS A 341 -18.37 -7.58 19.24
N ASN A 342 -18.48 -6.54 20.07
CA ASN A 342 -17.45 -6.23 21.05
C ASN A 342 -17.16 -7.48 21.89
N ASN A 343 -15.93 -7.97 21.80
CA ASN A 343 -15.45 -8.99 22.70
C ASN A 343 -14.91 -8.35 23.97
N TRP A 344 -15.31 -8.83 25.15
CA TRP A 344 -14.92 -8.21 26.43
C TRP A 344 -13.74 -8.91 27.11
N SER A 345 -13.04 -9.78 26.37
CA SER A 345 -11.83 -10.45 26.80
C SER A 345 -10.70 -10.19 25.81
N SER A 346 -9.68 -9.46 26.24
CA SER A 346 -8.48 -9.25 25.43
C SER A 346 -7.63 -10.51 25.31
N TYR A 347 -6.85 -10.55 24.24
CA TYR A 347 -5.86 -11.59 23.96
C TYR A 347 -4.60 -10.94 23.36
N SER A 348 -3.49 -11.67 23.44
CA SER A 348 -2.23 -11.24 22.83
C SER A 348 -1.76 -12.33 21.86
N PRO A 349 -2.14 -12.27 20.58
CA PRO A 349 -1.78 -13.29 19.62
C PRO A 349 -0.31 -13.15 19.20
N MET A 350 0.29 -14.30 18.85
CA MET A 350 1.56 -14.32 18.16
C MET A 350 1.33 -14.07 16.67
N GLY A 351 1.89 -12.98 16.17
CA GLY A 351 1.78 -12.53 14.79
C GLY A 351 2.60 -13.39 13.83
N THR A 352 2.01 -13.73 12.69
CA THR A 352 2.69 -14.29 11.51
C THR A 352 2.35 -13.41 10.29
N PRO A 353 3.35 -12.81 9.62
CA PRO A 353 3.09 -11.96 8.46
C PRO A 353 2.33 -12.71 7.36
N GLY A 354 1.25 -12.09 6.86
CA GLY A 354 0.48 -12.58 5.72
C GLY A 354 0.93 -11.98 4.38
N ASP A 355 1.72 -10.90 4.43
CA ASP A 355 2.28 -10.22 3.26
C ASP A 355 3.82 -10.40 3.21
N PRO A 356 4.39 -10.79 2.05
CA PRO A 356 5.81 -11.08 1.93
C PRO A 356 6.70 -9.83 2.06
N TYR A 357 6.21 -8.63 1.71
CA TYR A 357 6.98 -7.40 1.85
C TYR A 357 7.02 -6.93 3.30
N LEU A 358 5.90 -7.07 4.01
CA LEU A 358 5.84 -6.86 5.46
C LEU A 358 6.73 -7.87 6.19
N ASP A 359 6.73 -9.15 5.81
CA ASP A 359 7.61 -10.18 6.38
C ASP A 359 9.09 -9.80 6.23
N ALA A 360 9.49 -9.46 5.00
CA ALA A 360 10.86 -9.06 4.71
C ALA A 360 11.27 -7.80 5.50
N TRP A 361 10.37 -6.81 5.61
CA TRP A 361 10.63 -5.59 6.38
C TRP A 361 10.73 -5.86 7.89
N LEU A 362 9.88 -6.73 8.44
CA LEU A 362 9.96 -7.18 9.83
C LEU A 362 11.28 -7.89 10.13
N GLY A 363 11.83 -8.64 9.16
CA GLY A 363 13.16 -9.23 9.25
C GLY A 363 14.30 -8.21 9.48
N ILE A 364 14.08 -6.94 9.09
CA ILE A 364 15.03 -5.84 9.25
C ILE A 364 14.78 -5.08 10.55
N VAL A 365 13.53 -4.72 10.84
CA VAL A 365 13.19 -3.87 12.00
C VAL A 365 13.04 -4.65 13.30
N ASN A 366 12.88 -5.98 13.22
CA ASN A 366 12.76 -6.90 14.36
C ASN A 366 13.54 -8.21 14.10
N PRO A 367 14.87 -8.16 13.89
CA PRO A 367 15.65 -9.30 13.44
C PRO A 367 15.61 -10.46 14.45
N GLY A 368 14.96 -11.56 14.06
CA GLY A 368 14.80 -12.76 14.89
C GLY A 368 13.91 -12.57 16.12
N GLY A 369 13.21 -11.44 16.21
CA GLY A 369 12.28 -11.16 17.29
C GLY A 369 10.92 -11.82 17.07
N THR A 370 10.19 -12.03 18.15
CA THR A 370 8.79 -12.44 18.09
C THR A 370 7.91 -11.22 17.77
N ILE A 371 6.77 -11.47 17.12
CA ILE A 371 5.74 -10.47 16.87
C ILE A 371 4.62 -10.76 17.86
N GLU A 372 4.61 -10.12 19.01
CA GLU A 372 3.50 -10.21 19.97
C GLU A 372 2.59 -9.01 19.74
N LEU A 373 1.31 -9.26 19.45
CA LEU A 373 0.32 -8.18 19.31
C LEU A 373 -0.32 -7.98 20.67
N LEU A 374 -0.19 -6.79 21.24
CA LEU A 374 -0.59 -6.54 22.62
C LEU A 374 -2.02 -6.03 22.68
N GLY A 375 -2.86 -6.75 23.41
CA GLY A 375 -4.16 -6.23 23.85
C GLY A 375 -5.23 -6.20 22.77
N ALA A 376 -5.20 -7.12 21.80
CA ALA A 376 -6.29 -7.30 20.83
C ALA A 376 -7.58 -7.73 21.53
N TRP A 377 -8.75 -7.31 21.04
CA TRP A 377 -10.03 -7.72 21.61
C TRP A 377 -10.96 -8.33 20.58
N ASP A 378 -11.19 -7.66 19.45
CA ASP A 378 -12.14 -8.16 18.47
C ASP A 378 -11.54 -9.27 17.62
N ILE A 379 -12.43 -10.16 17.15
CA ILE A 379 -12.03 -11.36 16.43
C ILE A 379 -12.79 -11.42 15.12
N ILE A 380 -12.04 -11.37 14.02
CA ILE A 380 -12.58 -11.64 12.68
C ILE A 380 -13.10 -13.09 12.66
N HIS A 381 -14.40 -13.25 12.41
CA HIS A 381 -15.02 -14.55 12.24
C HIS A 381 -14.81 -15.10 10.83
N SER A 382 -15.01 -14.24 9.83
CA SER A 382 -14.90 -14.62 8.42
C SER A 382 -14.58 -13.40 7.56
N MET A 383 -13.84 -13.62 6.48
CA MET A 383 -13.68 -12.67 5.40
C MET A 383 -14.42 -13.19 4.17
N ASN A 384 -15.14 -12.34 3.46
CA ASN A 384 -15.82 -12.73 2.23
C ASN A 384 -15.33 -11.89 1.04
N PRO A 385 -15.31 -12.45 -0.18
CA PRO A 385 -15.14 -11.65 -1.37
C PRO A 385 -16.22 -10.59 -1.51
N GLY A 386 -15.81 -9.34 -1.74
CA GLY A 386 -16.70 -8.20 -1.93
C GLY A 386 -16.31 -7.40 -3.17
N LEU A 387 -17.22 -6.50 -3.60
CA LEU A 387 -16.97 -5.61 -4.74
C LEU A 387 -15.92 -4.57 -4.37
N GLN A 388 -14.76 -4.63 -5.02
CA GLN A 388 -13.62 -3.76 -4.70
C GLN A 388 -13.33 -2.71 -5.78
N GLY A 389 -13.90 -2.84 -6.99
CA GLY A 389 -13.71 -1.86 -8.06
C GLY A 389 -14.11 -2.40 -9.43
N GLU A 390 -13.65 -1.71 -10.47
CA GLU A 390 -13.71 -2.19 -11.86
C GLU A 390 -12.47 -3.05 -12.16
N CYS A 391 -12.57 -3.98 -13.09
CA CYS A 391 -11.42 -4.81 -13.48
C CYS A 391 -10.43 -4.00 -14.31
N GLU A 392 -9.14 -4.15 -14.02
CA GLU A 392 -8.06 -3.68 -14.88
C GLU A 392 -7.82 -4.66 -16.05
N ASP A 393 -8.01 -5.96 -15.79
CA ASP A 393 -7.93 -7.03 -16.78
C ASP A 393 -9.17 -7.95 -16.69
N ASP A 394 -9.87 -8.08 -17.82
CA ASP A 394 -11.02 -8.99 -17.97
C ASP A 394 -10.65 -10.48 -17.82
N MET A 395 -9.36 -10.82 -17.83
CA MET A 395 -8.85 -12.18 -17.63
C MET A 395 -8.57 -12.54 -16.17
N ASP A 396 -8.64 -11.57 -15.24
CA ASP A 396 -8.51 -11.84 -13.81
C ASP A 396 -9.64 -12.79 -13.35
N PRO A 397 -9.34 -13.90 -12.66
CA PRO A 397 -10.37 -14.82 -12.16
C PRO A 397 -11.38 -14.17 -11.17
N ASN A 398 -11.02 -13.06 -10.55
CA ASN A 398 -11.88 -12.24 -9.70
C ASN A 398 -12.70 -11.21 -10.49
N CYS A 399 -12.49 -11.09 -11.81
CA CYS A 399 -13.28 -10.23 -12.67
C CYS A 399 -14.62 -10.89 -13.04
N VAL A 400 -15.72 -10.31 -12.58
CA VAL A 400 -17.09 -10.78 -12.86
C VAL A 400 -17.90 -9.64 -13.44
N ASP A 401 -18.27 -9.78 -14.73
CA ASP A 401 -19.04 -8.77 -15.48
C ASP A 401 -18.40 -7.36 -15.41
N GLY A 402 -17.06 -7.28 -15.50
CA GLY A 402 -16.29 -6.03 -15.43
C GLY A 402 -16.07 -5.47 -14.02
N ASN A 403 -16.53 -6.19 -12.99
CA ASN A 403 -16.32 -5.83 -11.59
C ASN A 403 -15.27 -6.73 -10.95
N TYR A 404 -14.30 -6.12 -10.27
CA TYR A 404 -13.32 -6.86 -9.49
C TYR A 404 -13.92 -7.24 -8.12
N ILE A 405 -14.08 -8.54 -7.88
CA ILE A 405 -14.66 -9.11 -6.67
C ILE A 405 -13.63 -10.03 -6.00
N GLY A 406 -12.99 -9.53 -4.96
CA GLY A 406 -11.91 -10.23 -4.27
C GLY A 406 -12.09 -10.28 -2.75
N PRO A 407 -11.46 -11.24 -2.06
CA PRO A 407 -11.38 -11.23 -0.60
C PRO A 407 -10.48 -10.07 -0.10
N PRO A 408 -10.64 -9.64 1.16
CA PRO A 408 -9.65 -8.81 1.84
C PRO A 408 -8.24 -9.43 1.80
N LYS A 409 -7.23 -8.59 1.58
CA LYS A 409 -5.81 -8.92 1.76
C LYS A 409 -5.53 -9.10 3.25
N VAL A 410 -4.76 -10.13 3.61
CA VAL A 410 -4.27 -10.33 4.97
C VAL A 410 -2.85 -9.82 5.09
N TRP A 411 -2.60 -8.93 6.05
CA TRP A 411 -1.26 -8.44 6.39
C TRP A 411 -0.64 -9.20 7.56
N MET A 412 -1.47 -9.59 8.52
CA MET A 412 -1.03 -10.29 9.72
C MET A 412 -2.05 -11.36 10.11
N TYR A 413 -1.54 -12.56 10.37
CA TYR A 413 -2.26 -13.62 11.07
C TYR A 413 -1.87 -13.61 12.55
N GLY A 414 -2.77 -14.07 13.41
CA GLY A 414 -2.57 -14.17 14.85
C GLY A 414 -2.91 -15.56 15.38
N ASP A 415 -2.01 -16.10 16.20
CA ASP A 415 -2.20 -17.37 16.91
C ASP A 415 -2.42 -17.13 18.41
N TRP A 416 -3.55 -17.60 18.95
CA TRP A 416 -3.82 -17.64 20.40
C TRP A 416 -4.82 -18.73 20.77
N SER A 417 -4.62 -19.37 21.92
CA SER A 417 -5.57 -20.29 22.59
C SER A 417 -6.72 -20.87 21.75
N GLY A 418 -6.40 -21.78 20.82
CA GLY A 418 -7.40 -22.52 20.02
C GLY A 418 -7.73 -21.89 18.65
N TYR A 419 -7.22 -20.70 18.38
CA TYR A 419 -7.18 -20.07 17.07
C TYR A 419 -5.77 -20.15 16.51
N THR A 420 -5.67 -20.65 15.28
CA THR A 420 -4.42 -20.79 14.55
C THR A 420 -4.61 -20.19 13.17
N ASN A 421 -3.67 -19.35 12.75
CA ASN A 421 -3.64 -18.66 11.49
C ASN A 421 -4.90 -17.83 11.22
N ASN A 422 -5.41 -17.14 12.25
CA ASN A 422 -6.59 -16.28 12.13
C ASN A 422 -6.17 -14.89 11.62
N PRO A 423 -6.82 -14.31 10.60
CA PRO A 423 -6.53 -12.94 10.18
C PRO A 423 -6.78 -11.95 11.33
N VAL A 424 -5.84 -11.05 11.57
CA VAL A 424 -5.93 -10.01 12.61
C VAL A 424 -5.59 -8.61 12.10
N THR A 425 -4.97 -8.52 10.92
CA THR A 425 -4.85 -7.26 10.16
C THR A 425 -5.16 -7.53 8.70
N VAL A 426 -6.12 -6.80 8.15
CA VAL A 426 -6.65 -7.02 6.81
C VAL A 426 -6.96 -5.70 6.14
N SER A 427 -6.95 -5.67 4.81
CA SER A 427 -7.42 -4.51 4.04
C SER A 427 -8.12 -4.92 2.76
N TRP A 428 -8.97 -4.04 2.23
CA TRP A 428 -9.57 -4.20 0.91
C TRP A 428 -9.68 -2.84 0.24
N ASN A 429 -9.67 -2.85 -1.09
CA ASN A 429 -10.01 -1.65 -1.85
C ASN A 429 -11.51 -1.47 -1.87
N TYR A 430 -11.94 -0.24 -2.02
CA TYR A 430 -13.30 0.09 -2.36
C TYR A 430 -13.28 1.21 -3.39
N TYR A 431 -13.20 0.79 -4.66
CA TYR A 431 -12.85 1.62 -5.80
C TYR A 431 -11.49 2.29 -5.56
N CYS A 432 -11.44 3.62 -5.52
CA CYS A 432 -10.18 4.35 -5.40
C CYS A 432 -9.65 4.41 -3.96
N GLY A 433 -10.50 4.15 -2.97
CA GLY A 433 -10.11 4.17 -1.57
C GLY A 433 -9.79 2.78 -1.01
N LYS A 434 -9.38 2.76 0.25
CA LYS A 434 -9.03 1.53 0.96
C LYS A 434 -9.56 1.56 2.38
N VAL A 435 -9.94 0.39 2.87
CA VAL A 435 -10.22 0.16 4.28
C VAL A 435 -9.19 -0.82 4.81
N LEU A 436 -8.62 -0.52 5.97
CA LEU A 436 -7.78 -1.41 6.73
C LEU A 436 -8.39 -1.59 8.12
N TYR A 437 -8.53 -2.83 8.54
CA TYR A 437 -8.86 -3.19 9.91
C TYR A 437 -7.65 -3.87 10.55
N THR A 438 -7.38 -3.56 11.81
CA THR A 438 -6.26 -4.16 12.55
C THR A 438 -6.52 -4.24 14.05
N VAL A 439 -5.78 -5.11 14.74
CA VAL A 439 -5.74 -5.20 16.21
C VAL A 439 -4.51 -4.52 16.83
N TYR A 440 -3.88 -3.59 16.11
CA TYR A 440 -2.63 -2.96 16.57
C TYR A 440 -2.97 -1.72 17.38
N HIS A 441 -2.60 -1.75 18.65
CA HIS A 441 -2.77 -0.59 19.51
C HIS A 441 -1.51 0.22 19.67
N THR A 442 -1.67 1.50 19.96
CA THR A 442 -0.64 2.26 20.67
C THR A 442 -0.52 1.73 22.10
N HIS A 443 0.71 1.49 22.57
CA HIS A 443 0.95 1.05 23.94
C HIS A 443 2.19 1.76 24.42
N SER A 444 2.08 2.44 25.56
CA SER A 444 3.21 3.19 26.09
C SER A 444 4.42 2.27 26.28
N GLY A 445 5.45 2.46 25.46
CA GLY A 445 6.80 1.92 25.68
C GLY A 445 7.48 2.49 26.94
N GLY A 446 6.77 3.36 27.68
CA GLY A 446 7.30 4.28 28.67
C GLY A 446 7.81 5.56 28.02
N GLY A 447 7.68 6.69 28.73
CA GLY A 447 8.07 8.03 28.24
C GLY A 447 6.88 9.00 28.16
N THR A 448 7.19 10.29 28.03
CA THR A 448 6.20 11.33 27.71
C THR A 448 6.09 11.42 26.18
N PRO A 449 4.91 11.70 25.60
CA PRO A 449 4.78 11.98 24.16
C PRO A 449 5.85 12.95 23.64
N GLY A 450 6.31 12.72 22.41
CA GLY A 450 7.41 13.48 21.78
C GLY A 450 8.60 12.60 21.40
N TRP A 451 9.73 13.26 21.09
CA TRP A 451 10.90 12.62 20.49
C TRP A 451 11.55 11.50 21.33
N ASP A 452 11.39 11.54 22.65
CA ASP A 452 11.95 10.54 23.58
C ASP A 452 11.05 9.29 23.73
N TYR A 453 9.86 9.29 23.12
CA TYR A 453 8.96 8.14 23.11
C TYR A 453 9.52 7.05 22.18
N ALA A 454 9.82 5.87 22.73
CA ALA A 454 10.36 4.75 21.95
C ALA A 454 9.21 3.91 21.38
N LEU A 455 9.09 3.90 20.04
CA LEU A 455 8.07 3.11 19.36
C LEU A 455 8.31 1.62 19.59
N ILE A 456 7.30 0.92 20.08
CA ILE A 456 7.31 -0.55 20.12
C ILE A 456 7.01 -1.11 18.73
N LEU A 457 7.18 -2.43 18.55
CA LEU A 457 7.07 -3.05 17.23
C LEU A 457 5.69 -2.82 16.57
N GLN A 458 4.59 -3.01 17.31
CA GLN A 458 3.25 -2.79 16.75
C GLN A 458 3.06 -1.36 16.25
N GLU A 459 3.55 -0.36 16.97
CA GLU A 459 3.47 1.05 16.55
C GLU A 459 4.30 1.34 15.28
N LYS A 460 5.44 0.67 15.12
CA LYS A 460 6.19 0.73 13.85
C LYS A 460 5.40 0.09 12.70
N ILE A 461 4.72 -1.02 12.96
CA ILE A 461 3.85 -1.66 11.96
C ILE A 461 2.65 -0.77 11.63
N MET A 462 2.06 -0.07 12.61
CA MET A 462 0.99 0.90 12.37
C MET A 462 1.44 1.97 11.38
N MET A 463 2.63 2.57 11.59
CA MET A 463 3.16 3.56 10.66
C MET A 463 3.48 2.98 9.28
N TYR A 464 4.02 1.76 9.21
CA TYR A 464 4.20 1.03 7.95
C TYR A 464 2.86 0.93 7.20
N LEU A 465 1.81 0.46 7.87
CA LEU A 465 0.49 0.29 7.27
C LEU A 465 -0.18 1.62 6.91
N ILE A 466 -0.02 2.68 7.71
CA ILE A 466 -0.49 4.03 7.39
C ILE A 466 0.12 4.50 6.06
N MET A 467 1.42 4.25 5.82
CA MET A 467 2.06 4.57 4.54
C MET A 467 1.57 3.64 3.42
N GLU A 468 1.38 2.35 3.69
CA GLU A 468 0.96 1.37 2.67
C GLU A 468 -0.47 1.58 2.17
N ILE A 469 -1.43 1.89 3.04
CA ILE A 469 -2.84 2.07 2.62
C ILE A 469 -3.06 3.28 1.72
N GLN A 470 -2.09 4.19 1.68
CA GLN A 470 -2.11 5.37 0.82
C GLN A 470 -1.57 5.12 -0.58
N THR A 471 -0.92 3.97 -0.79
CA THR A 471 -0.49 3.55 -2.12
C THR A 471 -1.68 3.12 -2.95
N CYS A 472 -1.65 3.37 -4.25
CA CYS A 472 -2.63 2.85 -5.18
C CYS A 472 -2.37 1.35 -5.45
N THR A 473 -3.33 0.63 -6.04
CA THR A 473 -3.09 -0.73 -6.57
C THR A 473 -2.58 -0.59 -8.01
N ASP A 474 -1.31 -0.94 -8.22
CA ASP A 474 -0.51 -1.04 -9.47
C ASP A 474 -0.89 -0.19 -10.72
N PRO A 475 0.08 0.50 -11.39
CA PRO A 475 1.32 1.13 -10.92
C PRO A 475 1.22 2.68 -11.00
N VAL A 476 1.92 3.56 -10.28
CA VAL A 476 3.03 3.48 -9.31
C VAL A 476 3.21 4.84 -8.59
N ILE A 477 2.75 5.95 -9.18
CA ILE A 477 2.75 7.31 -8.61
C ILE A 477 1.32 7.70 -8.20
N VAL A 478 1.20 8.49 -7.13
CA VAL A 478 -0.02 9.25 -6.82
C VAL A 478 0.12 10.67 -7.40
N GLU A 479 -0.78 11.06 -8.29
CA GLU A 479 -0.83 12.40 -8.93
C GLU A 479 -1.36 13.53 -8.04
#